data_AF-A0A5C4WW52-F1
#
_entry.id   AF-A0A5C4WW52-F1
#
_cell.length_a   1.000
_cell.length_b   1.000
_cell.length_c   1.000
_cell.angle_alpha   90.00
_cell.angle_beta   90.00
_cell.angle_gamma   90.00
#
_symmetry.space_group_name_H-M   'P 1'
#
loop_
_entity.id
_entity.type
_entity.pdbx_description
1 polymer ?
#
loop_
_entity_poly.entity_id
_entity_poly.type
_entity_poly.pdbx_seq_one_letter_code
_entity_poly.pdbx_strand_id
1 'polypeptide(L)'
;MINRLKFSIDIKAEKTAIWKALWNESCYREWASVFFEGSYAVTDEWKEGSKVHFLAPDQSGIYSLIEKHIPNNIIQFKHIG
;
A
#
# COMPACT_ATOMS: atom_id res chain seq x y z
N MET A 1 9.27 9.93 22.65
CA MET A 1 10.23 9.72 21.55
C MET A 1 9.50 9.11 20.38
N ILE A 2 9.68 9.63 19.17
CA ILE A 2 9.15 9.00 17.95
C ILE A 2 10.14 7.92 17.53
N ASN A 3 9.69 6.66 17.49
CA ASN A 3 10.48 5.55 16.95
C ASN A 3 10.18 5.44 15.45
N ARG A 4 11.17 5.73 14.61
CA ARG A 4 11.08 5.62 13.15
C ARG A 4 11.79 4.35 12.69
N LEU A 5 11.03 3.41 12.15
CA LEU A 5 11.58 2.21 11.52
C LEU A 5 11.85 2.48 10.03
N LYS A 6 12.95 1.93 9.51
CA LYS A 6 13.32 1.99 8.08
C LYS A 6 13.74 0.61 7.61
N PHE A 7 13.05 0.11 6.60
CA PHE A 7 13.34 -1.15 5.92
C PHE A 7 13.69 -0.88 4.46
N SER A 8 14.60 -1.65 3.89
CA SER A 8 15.04 -1.52 2.50
C SER A 8 15.59 -2.86 2.01
N ILE A 9 15.31 -3.19 0.75
CA ILE A 9 15.76 -4.38 0.05
C ILE A 9 15.97 -4.05 -1.42
N ASP A 10 16.96 -4.67 -2.05
CA ASP A 10 17.19 -4.60 -3.48
C ASP A 10 16.49 -5.77 -4.18
N ILE A 11 15.64 -5.47 -5.16
CA ILE A 11 14.91 -6.46 -5.93
C ILE A 11 15.34 -6.35 -7.39
N LYS A 12 15.81 -7.46 -7.98
CA LYS A 12 16.25 -7.53 -9.38
C LYS A 12 15.03 -7.59 -10.33
N ALA A 13 14.34 -6.47 -10.48
CA ALA A 13 13.20 -6.32 -11.38
C ALA A 13 13.05 -4.85 -11.84
N GLU A 14 12.30 -4.64 -12.92
CA GLU A 14 11.95 -3.31 -13.39
C GLU A 14 11.02 -2.59 -12.40
N LYS A 15 11.18 -1.25 -12.28
CA LYS A 15 10.37 -0.43 -11.36
C LYS A 15 8.87 -0.57 -11.61
N THR A 16 8.47 -0.74 -12.87
CA THR A 16 7.08 -0.93 -13.29
C THR A 16 6.52 -2.27 -12.83
N ALA A 17 7.34 -3.33 -12.81
CA ALA A 17 6.94 -4.63 -12.29
C ALA A 17 6.72 -4.57 -10.78
N ILE A 18 7.63 -3.90 -10.05
CA ILE A 18 7.47 -3.68 -8.60
C ILE A 18 6.23 -2.84 -8.30
N TRP A 19 6.00 -1.76 -9.06
CA TRP A 19 4.82 -0.92 -8.87
C TRP A 19 3.52 -1.69 -9.09
N LYS A 20 3.47 -2.53 -10.14
CA LYS A 20 2.33 -3.41 -10.40
C LYS A 20 2.15 -4.43 -9.27
N ALA A 21 3.23 -5.06 -8.80
CA ALA A 21 3.17 -6.04 -7.73
C ALA A 21 2.62 -5.43 -6.43
N LEU A 22 3.00 -4.18 -6.11
CA LEU A 22 2.55 -3.50 -4.91
C LEU A 22 1.08 -3.08 -4.99
N TRP A 23 0.61 -2.54 -6.12
CA TRP A 23 -0.65 -1.78 -6.17
C TRP A 23 -1.72 -2.33 -7.12
N ASN A 24 -1.40 -3.29 -7.99
CA ASN A 24 -2.44 -3.98 -8.75
C ASN A 24 -3.28 -4.85 -7.80
N GLU A 25 -4.61 -4.86 -7.99
CA GLU A 25 -5.51 -5.48 -7.02
C GLU A 25 -5.19 -6.96 -6.74
N SER A 26 -4.98 -7.78 -7.77
CA SER A 26 -4.71 -9.21 -7.58
C SER A 26 -3.37 -9.43 -6.88
N CYS A 27 -2.33 -8.71 -7.30
CA CYS A 27 -1.00 -8.79 -6.67
C CYS A 27 -1.02 -8.28 -5.22
N TYR A 28 -1.75 -7.20 -4.93
CA TYR A 28 -1.90 -6.67 -3.58
C TYR A 28 -2.53 -7.71 -2.66
N ARG A 29 -3.66 -8.30 -3.08
CA ARG A 29 -4.34 -9.35 -2.33
C ARG A 29 -3.43 -10.54 -2.05
N GLU A 30 -2.61 -10.93 -3.04
CA GLU A 30 -1.67 -12.04 -2.91
C GLU A 30 -0.59 -11.74 -1.87
N TRP A 31 0.16 -10.63 -1.96
CA TRP A 31 1.22 -10.37 -0.99
C TRP A 31 0.69 -9.98 0.39
N ALA A 32 -0.48 -9.33 0.46
CA ALA A 32 -1.12 -8.98 1.73
C ALA A 32 -1.67 -10.21 2.48
N SER A 33 -1.99 -11.30 1.76
CA SER A 33 -2.51 -12.55 2.34
C SER A 33 -1.59 -13.19 3.38
N VAL A 34 -0.28 -12.92 3.29
CA VAL A 34 0.72 -13.39 4.26
C VAL A 34 0.49 -12.78 5.65
N PHE A 35 -0.11 -11.58 5.73
CA PHE A 35 -0.46 -10.93 6.98
C PHE A 35 -1.86 -11.34 7.46
N PHE A 36 -2.84 -11.31 6.55
CA PHE A 36 -4.20 -11.76 6.80
C PHE A 36 -4.83 -12.17 5.45
N GLU A 37 -5.18 -13.44 5.33
CA GLU A 37 -5.83 -13.97 4.12
C GLU A 37 -7.10 -13.18 3.77
N GLY A 38 -7.22 -12.77 2.50
CA GLY A 38 -8.36 -11.99 2.00
C GLY A 38 -8.27 -10.47 2.22
N SER A 39 -7.14 -9.95 2.72
CA SER A 39 -6.88 -8.51 2.76
C SER A 39 -6.96 -7.83 1.39
N TYR A 40 -7.40 -6.57 1.37
CA TYR A 40 -7.63 -5.79 0.16
C TYR A 40 -7.45 -4.28 0.40
N ALA A 41 -7.34 -3.51 -0.68
CA ALA A 41 -7.26 -2.06 -0.63
C ALA A 41 -8.47 -1.44 -1.34
N VAL A 42 -9.07 -0.41 -0.76
CA VAL A 42 -10.17 0.37 -1.34
C VAL A 42 -9.73 1.82 -1.45
N THR A 43 -9.82 2.41 -2.63
CA THR A 43 -9.58 3.83 -2.86
C THR A 43 -10.41 4.32 -4.04
N ASP A 44 -10.88 5.55 -3.98
CA ASP A 44 -11.60 6.18 -5.08
C ASP A 44 -10.66 6.40 -6.29
N GLU A 45 -9.43 6.85 -6.00
CA GLU A 45 -8.40 7.12 -7.01
C GLU A 45 -6.99 7.01 -6.39
N TRP A 46 -6.03 6.47 -7.13
CA TRP A 46 -4.61 6.48 -6.75
C TRP A 46 -3.95 7.83 -7.12
N LYS A 47 -4.24 8.88 -6.34
CA LYS A 47 -3.63 10.22 -6.49
C LYS A 47 -3.37 10.87 -5.13
N GLU A 48 -2.54 11.90 -5.11
CA GLU A 48 -2.31 12.71 -3.90
C GLU A 48 -3.63 13.33 -3.40
N GLY A 49 -3.84 13.30 -2.09
CA GLY A 49 -5.07 13.76 -1.45
C GLY A 49 -6.19 12.73 -1.37
N SER A 50 -6.10 11.60 -2.09
CA SER A 50 -7.09 10.53 -1.99
C SER A 50 -6.98 9.76 -0.66
N LYS A 51 -8.11 9.23 -0.22
CA LYS A 51 -8.17 8.27 0.89
C LYS A 51 -8.00 6.84 0.37
N VAL A 52 -7.33 6.01 1.17
CA VAL A 52 -7.21 4.58 0.94
C VAL A 52 -7.50 3.83 2.24
N HIS A 53 -8.27 2.76 2.14
CA HIS A 53 -8.55 1.84 3.23
C HIS A 53 -7.86 0.52 2.92
N PHE A 54 -6.93 0.10 3.77
CA PHE A 54 -6.33 -1.22 3.73
C PHE A 54 -7.09 -2.10 4.71
N LEU A 55 -7.88 -3.03 4.20
CA LEU A 55 -8.89 -3.77 4.97
C LEU A 55 -8.58 -5.27 4.99
N ALA A 56 -8.91 -5.91 6.11
CA ALA A 56 -9.01 -7.35 6.27
C ALA A 56 -10.43 -7.84 5.89
N PRO A 57 -10.67 -9.16 5.77
CA PRO A 57 -11.99 -9.69 5.40
C PRO A 57 -13.11 -9.33 6.36
N ASP A 58 -12.77 -9.13 7.64
CA ASP A 58 -13.69 -8.70 8.69
C ASP A 58 -13.94 -7.18 8.70
N GLN A 59 -13.42 -6.46 7.69
CA GLN A 59 -13.49 -5.02 7.52
C GLN A 59 -12.73 -4.20 8.57
N SER A 60 -11.95 -4.86 9.45
CA SER A 60 -10.92 -4.17 10.24
C SER A 60 -9.78 -3.72 9.33
N GLY A 61 -9.01 -2.72 9.73
CA GLY A 61 -7.93 -2.24 8.87
C GLY A 61 -7.36 -0.89 9.26
N ILE A 62 -6.75 -0.23 8.28
CA ILE A 62 -6.08 1.05 8.43
C ILE A 62 -6.61 2.02 7.38
N TYR A 63 -7.00 3.21 7.84
CA TYR A 63 -7.43 4.34 7.04
C TYR A 63 -6.24 5.27 6.80
N SER A 64 -5.99 5.61 5.54
CA SER A 64 -4.83 6.43 5.18
C SER A 64 -5.17 7.50 4.16
N LEU A 65 -4.37 8.57 4.17
CA LEU A 65 -4.32 9.61 3.14
C LEU A 65 -3.07 9.42 2.29
N ILE A 66 -3.20 9.51 0.97
CA ILE A 66 -2.05 9.54 0.06
C ILE A 66 -1.44 10.95 0.11
N GLU A 67 -0.35 11.12 0.85
CA GLU A 67 0.36 12.41 0.96
C GLU A 67 1.27 12.68 -0.25
N LYS A 68 1.75 11.63 -0.91
CA LYS A 68 2.60 11.74 -2.11
C LYS A 68 2.37 10.58 -3.06
N HIS A 69 2.33 10.83 -4.36
CA HIS A 69 2.09 9.83 -5.39
C HIS A 69 2.87 10.12 -6.67
N ILE A 70 4.04 9.51 -6.80
CA ILE A 70 4.85 9.53 -8.04
C ILE A 70 4.91 8.10 -8.58
N PRO A 71 4.17 7.79 -9.67
CA PRO A 71 4.13 6.45 -10.25
C PRO A 71 5.52 5.85 -10.52
N ASN A 72 5.66 4.56 -10.22
CA ASN A 72 6.90 3.77 -10.36
C ASN A 72 8.09 4.29 -9.54
N ASN A 73 7.85 5.14 -8.52
CA ASN A 73 8.90 5.74 -7.71
C ASN A 73 8.56 5.74 -6.23
N ILE A 74 7.52 6.48 -5.82
CA ILE A 74 7.14 6.58 -4.42
C ILE A 74 5.64 6.81 -4.26
N ILE A 75 5.07 6.13 -3.26
CA ILE A 75 3.78 6.49 -2.68
C ILE A 75 3.98 6.62 -1.16
N GLN A 76 3.42 7.68 -0.58
CA GLN A 76 3.51 7.93 0.86
C GLN A 76 2.10 7.99 1.43
N PHE A 77 1.87 7.18 2.47
CA PHE A 77 0.61 7.14 3.18
C PHE A 77 0.78 7.75 4.56
N LYS A 78 -0.19 8.57 4.95
CA LYS A 78 -0.40 8.99 6.33
C LYS A 78 -1.56 8.20 6.91
N HIS A 79 -1.27 7.34 7.88
CA HIS A 79 -2.30 6.64 8.63
C HIS A 79 -3.04 7.63 9.54
N ILE A 80 -4.37 7.63 9.45
CA ILE A 80 -5.26 8.59 10.13
C ILE A 80 -6.30 7.92 11.04
N GLY A 81 -6.32 6.59 11.09
CA GLY A 81 -7.23 5.81 11.94
C GLY A 81 -7.24 4.36 11.53
#